data_AF-A0A2T3N0E6-F1
#
_entry.id   AF-A0A2T3N0E6-F1
#
_cell.length_a   1.000
_cell.length_b   1.000
_cell.length_c   1.000
_cell.angle_alpha   90.00
_cell.angle_beta   90.00
_cell.angle_gamma   90.00
#
_symmetry.space_group_name_H-M   'P 1'
#
loop_
_entity.id
_entity.type
_entity.pdbx_description
1 polymer ?
#
loop_
_entity_poly.entity_id
_entity_poly.type
_entity_poly.pdbx_seq_one_letter_code
_entity_poly.pdbx_strand_id
1 'polypeptide(L)'
;MEKSNLNIQTLVNVMLFRKPFVSDDFQITSTELIVRKDCYSLRKINQIELRQLSLKDNLVNIVTLALVLSAATWAFVPPAGIFVFAASLLLSFVSLRKYELRAEFRATDETGDHWVPIVRCCTEDEYSVLKELQSELQRKL
;
A
#
# COMPACT_ATOMS: atom_id res chain seq x y z
N MET A 1 27.23 -6.93 3.43
CA MET A 1 26.21 -6.05 2.81
C MET A 1 24.76 -6.48 3.11
N GLU A 2 24.50 -7.75 3.41
CA GLU A 2 23.14 -8.24 3.72
C GLU A 2 22.61 -7.75 5.08
N LYS A 3 23.45 -7.79 6.14
CA LYS A 3 23.08 -7.33 7.49
C LYS A 3 22.73 -5.84 7.59
N SER A 4 23.35 -4.98 6.76
CA SER A 4 23.05 -3.54 6.75
C SER A 4 21.68 -3.23 6.14
N ASN A 5 21.27 -4.00 5.12
CA ASN A 5 19.97 -3.82 4.48
C ASN A 5 18.82 -4.26 5.40
N LEU A 6 18.98 -5.37 6.12
CA LEU A 6 17.98 -5.85 7.10
C LEU A 6 17.69 -4.81 8.19
N ASN A 7 18.75 -4.14 8.68
CA ASN A 7 18.62 -3.12 9.72
C ASN A 7 17.86 -1.88 9.21
N ILE A 8 18.13 -1.44 7.97
CA ILE A 8 17.40 -0.32 7.34
C ILE A 8 15.92 -0.66 7.16
N GLN A 9 15.59 -1.86 6.71
CA GLN A 9 14.18 -2.25 6.51
C GLN A 9 13.40 -2.31 7.83
N THR A 10 14.03 -2.79 8.89
CA THR A 10 13.43 -2.81 10.23
C THR A 10 13.20 -1.38 10.72
N LEU A 11 14.17 -0.47 10.54
CA LEU A 11 14.00 0.95 10.88
C LEU A 11 12.86 1.60 10.10
N VAL A 12 12.74 1.32 8.79
CA VAL A 12 11.63 1.83 7.96
C VAL A 12 10.27 1.35 8.50
N ASN A 13 10.16 0.07 8.87
CA ASN A 13 8.91 -0.48 9.40
C ASN A 13 8.51 0.12 10.74
N VAL A 14 9.49 0.37 11.63
CA VAL A 14 9.27 1.05 12.91
C VAL A 14 8.86 2.50 12.69
N MET A 15 9.56 3.23 11.82
CA MET A 15 9.27 4.63 11.52
C MET A 15 7.88 4.82 10.90
N LEU A 16 7.44 3.86 10.07
CA LEU A 16 6.13 3.89 9.41
C LEU A 16 5.02 3.20 10.22
N PHE A 17 5.29 2.78 11.45
CA PHE A 17 4.35 2.08 12.35
C PHE A 17 3.58 0.95 11.65
N ARG A 18 4.28 0.12 10.87
CA ARG A 18 3.65 -0.87 9.96
C ARG A 18 4.13 -2.28 10.24
N LYS A 19 3.21 -3.25 10.17
CA LYS A 19 3.55 -4.69 10.11
C LYS A 19 3.96 -5.09 8.67
N PRO A 20 5.21 -5.51 8.43
CA PRO A 20 5.63 -5.98 7.11
C PRO A 20 4.89 -7.25 6.70
N PHE A 21 4.71 -7.45 5.40
CA PHE A 21 4.16 -8.66 4.82
C PHE A 21 5.22 -9.76 4.79
N VAL A 22 4.82 -10.97 5.16
CA VAL A 22 5.65 -12.17 5.13
C VAL A 22 4.94 -13.22 4.28
N SER A 23 5.65 -14.20 3.72
CA SER A 23 5.06 -15.23 2.86
C SER A 23 3.87 -15.96 3.51
N ASP A 24 3.89 -16.15 4.84
CA ASP A 24 2.79 -16.78 5.61
C ASP A 24 1.52 -15.91 5.73
N ASP A 25 1.62 -14.60 5.49
CA ASP A 25 0.45 -13.71 5.42
C ASP A 25 -0.38 -13.96 4.14
N PHE A 26 0.13 -14.78 3.20
CA PHE A 26 -0.52 -15.11 1.93
C PHE A 26 -0.90 -16.58 1.85
N GLN A 27 -2.17 -16.85 1.58
CA GLN A 27 -2.66 -18.21 1.34
C GLN A 27 -3.44 -18.26 0.04
N ILE A 28 -3.04 -19.14 -0.86
CA ILE A 28 -3.69 -19.32 -2.16
C ILE A 28 -4.41 -20.66 -2.17
N THR A 29 -5.73 -20.61 -2.05
CA THR A 29 -6.61 -21.77 -2.23
C THR A 29 -6.91 -21.96 -3.73
N SER A 30 -7.56 -23.06 -4.10
CA SER A 30 -8.00 -23.31 -5.49
C SER A 30 -8.97 -22.26 -6.03
N THR A 31 -9.71 -21.55 -5.16
CA THR A 31 -10.76 -20.60 -5.55
C THR A 31 -10.55 -19.18 -5.04
N GLU A 32 -9.70 -18.99 -4.04
CA GLU A 32 -9.56 -17.74 -3.30
C GLU A 32 -8.10 -17.43 -2.97
N LEU A 33 -7.77 -16.13 -3.01
CA LEU A 33 -6.55 -15.55 -2.49
C LEU A 33 -6.87 -14.90 -1.14
N ILE A 34 -6.23 -15.36 -0.08
CA ILE A 34 -6.36 -14.80 1.26
C ILE A 34 -5.11 -14.00 1.56
N VAL A 35 -5.29 -12.74 1.91
CA VAL A 35 -4.24 -11.82 2.34
C VAL A 35 -4.56 -11.37 3.76
N ARG A 36 -3.87 -11.94 4.74
CA ARG A 36 -4.13 -11.73 6.17
C ARG A 36 -5.59 -12.00 6.58
N LYS A 37 -6.44 -10.98 6.55
CA LYS A 37 -7.87 -11.05 6.93
C LYS A 37 -8.80 -10.86 5.74
N ASP A 38 -8.26 -10.52 4.58
CA ASP A 38 -9.01 -10.19 3.38
C ASP A 38 -9.03 -11.39 2.43
N CYS A 39 -10.23 -11.80 1.99
CA CYS A 39 -10.42 -12.90 1.05
C CYS A 39 -10.89 -12.38 -0.31
N TYR A 40 -10.19 -12.76 -1.37
CA TYR A 40 -10.47 -12.36 -2.75
C TYR A 40 -10.74 -13.59 -3.61
N SER A 41 -11.88 -13.61 -4.31
CA SER A 41 -12.19 -14.72 -5.22
C SER A 41 -11.36 -14.64 -6.49
N LEU A 42 -10.60 -15.69 -6.80
CA LEU A 42 -9.75 -15.76 -8.00
C LEU A 42 -10.58 -15.67 -9.29
N ARG A 43 -11.82 -16.17 -9.27
CA ARG A 43 -12.74 -16.11 -10.44
C ARG A 43 -13.09 -14.68 -10.86
N LYS A 44 -12.98 -13.72 -9.94
CA LYS A 44 -13.26 -12.30 -10.21
C LYS A 44 -12.01 -11.54 -10.63
N ILE A 45 -10.83 -12.12 -10.46
CA ILE A 45 -9.57 -11.47 -10.81
C ILE A 45 -9.27 -11.83 -12.26
N ASN A 46 -9.08 -10.82 -13.10
CA ASN A 46 -8.73 -11.00 -14.50
C ASN A 46 -7.21 -10.95 -14.68
N GLN A 47 -6.57 -9.95 -14.08
CA GLN A 47 -5.14 -9.74 -14.19
C GLN A 47 -4.55 -9.26 -12.86
N ILE A 48 -3.27 -9.55 -12.62
CA ILE A 48 -2.52 -9.04 -11.46
C ILE A 48 -1.25 -8.36 -11.93
N GLU A 49 -1.00 -7.17 -11.38
CA GLU A 49 0.16 -6.35 -11.69
C GLU A 49 0.86 -5.92 -10.40
N LEU A 50 2.17 -6.12 -10.35
CA LEU A 50 3.05 -5.56 -9.33
C LEU A 50 3.60 -4.23 -9.85
N ARG A 51 3.14 -3.13 -9.25
CA ARG A 51 3.50 -1.77 -9.66
C ARG A 51 4.40 -1.10 -8.61
N GLN A 52 5.39 -0.36 -9.09
CA GLN A 52 6.15 0.58 -8.25
C GLN A 52 5.43 1.92 -8.24
N LEU A 53 5.14 2.46 -7.05
CA LEU A 53 4.56 3.79 -6.93
C LEU A 53 5.64 4.83 -7.10
N SER A 54 5.32 5.86 -7.88
CA SER A 54 6.15 7.05 -7.93
C SER A 54 5.98 7.87 -6.65
N LEU A 55 6.98 8.71 -6.36
CA LEU A 55 6.86 9.73 -5.31
C LEU A 55 5.68 10.67 -5.60
N LYS A 56 5.33 10.88 -6.88
CA LYS A 56 4.17 11.71 -7.28
C LYS A 56 2.85 11.08 -6.84
N ASP A 57 2.70 9.77 -6.97
CA ASP A 57 1.49 9.04 -6.58
C ASP A 57 1.26 9.16 -5.07
N ASN A 58 2.35 9.16 -4.30
CA ASN A 58 2.32 9.31 -2.85
C ASN A 58 2.15 10.76 -2.39
N LEU A 59 2.67 11.73 -3.15
CA LEU A 59 2.61 13.15 -2.80
C LEU A 59 1.16 13.63 -2.66
N VAL A 60 0.27 13.16 -3.56
CA VAL A 60 -1.15 13.49 -3.49
C VAL A 60 -1.75 13.01 -2.16
N ASN A 61 -1.46 11.76 -1.76
CA ASN A 61 -1.94 11.22 -0.49
C ASN A 61 -1.35 12.00 0.71
N ILE A 62 -0.06 12.33 0.68
CA ILE A 62 0.60 13.08 1.75
C ILE A 62 -0.02 14.46 1.93
N VAL A 63 -0.14 15.22 0.83
CA VAL A 63 -0.68 16.58 0.85
C VAL A 63 -2.15 16.57 1.25
N THR A 64 -2.93 15.64 0.71
CA THR A 64 -4.34 15.50 1.06
C THR A 64 -4.51 15.19 2.55
N LEU A 65 -3.74 14.25 3.07
CA LEU A 65 -3.78 13.89 4.49
C LEU A 65 -3.34 15.07 5.38
N ALA A 66 -2.29 15.80 5.00
CA ALA A 66 -1.83 16.97 5.74
C ALA A 66 -2.86 18.10 5.76
N LEU A 67 -3.55 18.33 4.63
CA LEU A 67 -4.64 19.30 4.55
C LEU A 67 -5.82 18.89 5.43
N VAL A 68 -6.25 17.62 5.37
CA VAL A 68 -7.36 17.11 6.19
C VAL A 68 -7.03 17.23 7.69
N LEU A 69 -5.83 16.84 8.10
CA LEU A 69 -5.39 16.92 9.50
C LEU A 69 -5.30 18.36 10.02
N SER A 70 -4.90 19.31 9.17
CA SER A 70 -4.78 20.72 9.55
C SER A 70 -6.05 21.54 9.34
N ALA A 71 -7.07 21.00 8.66
CA ALA A 71 -8.26 21.74 8.23
C ALA A 71 -8.98 22.45 9.38
N ALA A 72 -9.17 21.77 10.52
CA ALA A 72 -9.83 22.37 11.69
C ALA A 72 -9.05 23.57 12.25
N THR A 73 -7.71 23.54 12.19
CA THR A 73 -6.88 24.64 12.70
C THR A 73 -7.12 25.91 11.90
N TRP A 74 -7.32 25.80 10.58
CA TRP A 74 -7.66 26.95 9.74
C TRP A 74 -9.02 27.57 10.07
N ALA A 75 -9.96 26.78 10.57
CA ALA A 75 -11.29 27.25 10.98
C ALA A 75 -11.31 27.89 12.38
N PHE A 76 -10.53 27.35 13.33
CA PHE A 76 -10.63 27.73 14.75
C PHE A 76 -9.42 28.53 15.29
N VAL A 77 -8.22 28.28 14.77
CA VAL A 77 -6.98 28.95 15.21
C VAL A 77 -6.10 29.30 14.00
N PRO A 78 -6.53 30.24 13.13
CA PRO A 78 -5.83 30.54 11.86
C PRO A 78 -4.33 30.84 12.00
N PRO A 79 -3.84 31.57 13.02
CA PRO A 79 -2.41 31.84 13.18
C PRO A 79 -1.55 30.58 13.38
N ALA A 80 -2.13 29.50 13.90
CA ALA A 80 -1.44 28.22 14.10
C ALA A 80 -1.51 27.31 12.85
N GLY A 81 -2.31 27.66 11.84
CA GLY A 81 -2.61 26.80 10.68
C GLY A 81 -1.36 26.30 9.96
N ILE A 82 -0.38 27.16 9.74
CA ILE A 82 0.86 26.81 9.04
C ILE A 82 1.71 25.83 9.86
N PHE A 83 1.85 26.04 11.17
CA PHE A 83 2.62 25.15 12.04
C PHE A 83 1.98 23.77 12.16
N VAL A 84 0.65 23.72 12.30
CA VAL A 84 -0.09 22.45 12.34
C VAL A 84 -0.05 21.76 10.98
N PHE A 85 -0.13 22.51 9.87
CA PHE A 85 0.05 21.94 8.53
C PHE A 85 1.45 21.34 8.35
N ALA A 86 2.50 22.03 8.78
CA ALA A 86 3.87 21.51 8.70
C ALA A 86 4.05 20.23 9.54
N ALA A 87 3.54 20.21 10.78
CA ALA A 87 3.55 19.02 11.62
C ALA A 87 2.74 17.87 11.00
N SER A 88 1.56 18.17 10.45
CA SER A 88 0.72 17.20 9.76
C SER A 88 1.40 16.66 8.50
N LEU A 89 2.15 17.49 7.78
CA LEU A 89 2.91 17.07 6.61
C LEU A 89 3.99 16.04 6.99
N LEU A 90 4.73 16.30 8.07
CA LEU A 90 5.71 15.36 8.61
C LEU A 90 5.06 14.03 9.03
N LEU A 91 3.91 14.11 9.72
CA LEU A 91 3.16 12.93 10.12
C LEU A 91 2.65 12.14 8.92
N SER A 92 2.18 12.81 7.86
CA SER A 92 1.65 12.18 6.66
C SER A 92 2.66 11.31 5.90
N PHE A 93 3.97 11.47 6.12
CA PHE A 93 4.99 10.59 5.54
C PHE A 93 4.83 9.13 5.96
N VAL A 94 4.17 8.82 7.09
CA VAL A 94 3.86 7.44 7.50
C VAL A 94 3.00 6.68 6.47
N SER A 95 2.26 7.43 5.65
CA SER A 95 1.40 6.91 4.57
C SER A 95 2.17 6.53 3.30
N LEU A 96 3.47 6.84 3.21
CA LEU A 96 4.28 6.50 2.03
C LEU A 96 4.23 5.00 1.75
N ARG A 97 4.03 4.65 0.48
CA ARG A 97 4.11 3.28 -0.04
C ARG A 97 4.95 3.27 -1.31
N LYS A 98 5.87 2.32 -1.41
CA LYS A 98 6.80 2.20 -2.57
C LYS A 98 6.29 1.21 -3.61
N TYR A 99 5.63 0.16 -3.16
CA TYR A 99 5.21 -0.96 -3.98
C TYR A 99 3.75 -1.28 -3.73
N GLU A 100 3.08 -1.75 -4.77
CA GLU A 100 1.68 -2.12 -4.70
C GLU A 100 1.37 -3.26 -5.66
N LEU A 101 0.76 -4.30 -5.09
CA LEU A 101 0.17 -5.38 -5.86
C LEU A 101 -1.29 -5.01 -6.11
N ARG A 102 -1.65 -4.84 -7.37
CA ARG A 102 -3.03 -4.55 -7.80
C ARG A 102 -3.58 -5.73 -8.58
N ALA A 103 -4.87 -5.97 -8.41
CA ALA A 103 -5.62 -6.89 -9.24
C ALA A 103 -6.69 -6.11 -10.02
N GLU A 104 -6.83 -6.47 -11.28
CA GLU A 104 -7.96 -6.08 -12.10
C GLU A 104 -9.12 -7.01 -11.78
N PHE A 105 -10.19 -6.44 -11.24
CA PHE A 105 -11.41 -7.17 -10.95
C PHE A 105 -12.38 -7.02 -12.11
N ARG A 106 -12.92 -8.15 -12.56
CA ARG A 106 -13.98 -8.18 -13.55
C ARG A 106 -15.24 -7.56 -12.94
N ALA A 107 -15.74 -6.49 -13.56
CA ALA A 107 -17.02 -5.94 -13.14
C ALA A 107 -18.15 -6.93 -13.41
N THR A 108 -19.10 -6.98 -12.48
CA THR A 108 -20.35 -7.74 -12.66
C THR A 108 -21.46 -6.83 -13.22
N ASP A 109 -21.18 -5.54 -13.38
CA ASP A 109 -22.10 -4.47 -13.75
C ASP A 109 -21.52 -3.57 -14.85
N GLU A 110 -22.21 -2.47 -15.11
CA GLU A 110 -21.89 -1.51 -16.18
C GLU A 110 -20.67 -0.62 -15.86
N THR A 111 -20.05 -0.78 -14.69
CA THR A 111 -18.94 0.06 -14.22
C THR A 111 -17.62 -0.27 -14.94
N GLY A 112 -17.51 -1.47 -15.52
CA GLY A 112 -16.31 -1.93 -16.22
C GLY A 112 -15.18 -2.36 -15.28
N ASP A 113 -14.18 -3.01 -15.87
CA ASP A 113 -13.09 -3.61 -15.12
C ASP A 113 -12.24 -2.54 -14.42
N HIS A 114 -11.87 -2.80 -13.16
CA HIS A 114 -11.22 -1.81 -12.30
C HIS A 114 -10.05 -2.40 -11.52
N TRP A 115 -8.99 -1.59 -11.41
CA TRP A 115 -7.78 -1.93 -10.68
C TRP A 115 -7.94 -1.62 -9.21
N VAL A 116 -7.93 -2.66 -8.38
CA VAL A 116 -7.98 -2.55 -6.92
C VAL A 116 -6.65 -2.97 -6.32
N PRO A 117 -6.08 -2.16 -5.41
CA PRO A 117 -4.88 -2.55 -4.70
C PRO A 117 -5.18 -3.57 -3.62
N ILE A 118 -4.50 -4.70 -3.68
CA ILE A 118 -4.59 -5.78 -2.70
C ILE A 118 -3.57 -5.53 -1.59
N VAL A 119 -2.32 -5.24 -1.97
CA VAL A 119 -1.21 -5.08 -1.02
C VAL A 119 -0.43 -3.81 -1.33
N ARG A 120 -0.03 -3.08 -0.30
CA ARG A 120 0.92 -1.95 -0.41
C ARG A 120 2.06 -2.14 0.58
N CYS A 121 3.30 -2.03 0.10
CA CYS A 121 4.49 -2.19 0.93
C CYS A 121 5.58 -1.16 0.58
N CYS A 122 6.68 -1.17 1.36
CA CYS A 122 7.75 -0.19 1.23
C CYS A 122 9.14 -0.81 1.08
N THR A 123 9.31 -2.08 1.45
CA THR A 123 10.62 -2.70 1.54
C THR A 123 10.88 -3.64 0.35
N GLU A 124 12.15 -3.86 0.05
CA GLU A 124 12.56 -4.77 -1.04
C GLU A 124 12.27 -6.23 -0.70
N ASP A 125 12.40 -6.63 0.58
CA ASP A 125 12.13 -8.00 1.01
C ASP A 125 10.64 -8.35 0.83
N GLU A 126 9.75 -7.38 1.01
CA GLU A 126 8.34 -7.58 0.69
C GLU A 126 8.07 -7.58 -0.80
N TYR A 127 8.85 -6.81 -1.56
CA TYR A 127 8.72 -6.79 -3.01
C TYR A 127 9.08 -8.14 -3.63
N SER A 128 10.11 -8.82 -3.12
CA SER A 128 10.45 -10.18 -3.57
C SER A 128 9.33 -11.17 -3.25
N VAL A 129 8.77 -11.13 -2.03
CA VAL A 129 7.60 -11.95 -1.65
C VAL A 129 6.41 -11.69 -2.56
N LEU A 130 6.09 -10.42 -2.86
CA LEU A 130 5.00 -10.08 -3.77
C LEU A 130 5.25 -10.50 -5.21
N LYS A 131 6.51 -10.50 -5.65
CA LYS A 131 6.89 -10.96 -6.99
C LYS A 131 6.72 -12.47 -7.14
N GLU A 132 7.08 -13.24 -6.11
CA GLU A 132 6.82 -14.68 -6.06
C GLU A 132 5.31 -14.95 -6.11
N LEU A 133 4.54 -14.25 -5.26
CA LEU A 133 3.09 -14.33 -5.21
C LEU A 133 2.43 -14.00 -6.55
N GLN A 134 2.87 -12.92 -7.22
CA GLN A 134 2.40 -12.55 -8.55
C GLN A 134 2.63 -13.68 -9.55
N SER A 135 3.84 -14.27 -9.54
CA SER A 135 4.18 -15.36 -10.47
C SER A 135 3.36 -16.63 -10.23
N GLU A 136 3.00 -16.91 -8.97
CA GLU A 136 2.13 -18.04 -8.64
C GLU A 136 0.69 -17.78 -9.10
N LEU A 137 0.16 -16.58 -8.85
CA LEU A 137 -1.20 -16.21 -9.23
C LEU A 137 -1.37 -16.14 -10.74
N GLN A 138 -0.38 -15.64 -11.48
CA GLN A 138 -0.41 -15.62 -12.95
C GLN A 138 -0.45 -17.03 -13.57
N ARG A 139 -0.03 -18.08 -12.87
CA ARG A 139 -0.19 -19.47 -13.35
C ARG A 139 -1.57 -20.05 -13.08
N LYS A 140 -2.32 -19.46 -12.14
CA LYS A 140 -3.62 -19.97 -11.67
C LYS A 140 -4.81 -19.22 -12.30
N LEU A 141 -4.59 -18.00 -12.80
CA LEU A 141 -5.55 -17.19 -13.56
C LEU A 141 -5.52 -17.58 -15.04
#